data_AF-A0A4U3KZN0-F1
#
_entry.id   AF-A0A4U3KZN0-F1
#
_cell.length_a   1.000
_cell.length_b   1.000
_cell.length_c   1.000
_cell.angle_alpha   90.00
_cell.angle_beta   90.00
_cell.angle_gamma   90.00
#
_symmetry.space_group_name_H-M   'P 1'
#
loop_
_entity.id
_entity.type
_entity.pdbx_description
1 polymer ?
#
loop_
_entity_poly.entity_id
_entity_poly.type
_entity_poly.pdbx_seq_one_letter_code
_entity_poly.pdbx_strand_id
1 'polypeptide(L)'
;MNLHYVNSSTALLQFRLRSAHHKKRAQYEDWDKQLLALQRERNVLYKQQRNLGWVELNSPIVRGWKRYFVLRDDVAKSKQASFFESILSKINTTQYSYRKDFRVKKRKWGKKVYVVKELHLLRPQAFCFNKMKFTEAEKQFFEERLVQDKWTSKPFKIYVFKESWRFVLRVRPNIITKTRARDEVIESRIQQINNYLENGALIGRLAHLSNGRRNSWYDEEKRKEKNPLKNKPLATTLDEYYVKEHDT
;
A
#
# COMPACT_ATOMS: atom_id res chain seq x y z
N MET A 1 -59.72 30.47 -47.59
CA MET A 1 -58.34 30.95 -47.39
C MET A 1 -57.69 30.09 -46.32
N ASN A 2 -56.90 29.10 -46.72
CA ASN A 2 -56.24 28.19 -45.79
C ASN A 2 -54.99 28.85 -45.21
N LEU A 3 -55.02 29.11 -43.90
CA LEU A 3 -53.86 29.54 -43.12
C LEU A 3 -52.84 28.39 -43.10
N HIS A 4 -51.73 28.57 -43.82
CA HIS A 4 -50.57 27.69 -43.72
C HIS A 4 -50.01 27.76 -42.29
N TYR A 5 -50.27 26.72 -41.51
CA TYR A 5 -49.55 26.43 -40.28
C TYR A 5 -48.09 26.15 -40.65
N VAL A 6 -47.24 27.17 -40.56
CA VAL A 6 -45.79 27.00 -40.70
C VAL A 6 -45.33 26.14 -39.53
N ASN A 7 -44.93 24.91 -39.85
CA ASN A 7 -44.35 23.93 -38.95
C ASN A 7 -43.27 24.59 -38.07
N SER A 8 -43.60 24.94 -36.83
CA SER A 8 -42.66 25.54 -35.86
C SER A 8 -41.43 24.66 -35.60
N SER A 9 -41.53 23.37 -35.96
CA SER A 9 -40.44 22.39 -35.91
C SER A 9 -39.33 22.65 -36.93
N THR A 10 -39.65 23.12 -38.15
CA THR A 10 -38.64 23.33 -39.21
C THR A 10 -37.86 24.64 -39.03
N ALA A 11 -38.48 25.67 -38.45
CA ALA A 11 -37.82 26.94 -38.15
C ALA A 11 -36.67 26.77 -37.12
N LEU A 12 -36.81 25.87 -36.14
CA LEU A 12 -35.77 25.63 -35.12
C LEU A 12 -34.49 24.98 -35.67
N LEU A 13 -34.60 24.21 -36.77
CA LEU A 13 -33.45 23.59 -37.43
C LEU A 13 -32.57 24.63 -38.17
N GLN A 14 -33.17 25.74 -38.61
CA GLN A 14 -32.49 26.80 -39.35
C GLN A 14 -31.60 27.70 -38.46
N PHE A 15 -31.87 27.74 -37.14
CA PHE A 15 -31.12 28.57 -36.18
C PHE A 15 -30.10 27.80 -35.32
N ARG A 16 -29.87 26.49 -35.54
CA ARG A 16 -28.98 25.63 -34.71
C ARG A 16 -29.21 25.78 -33.20
N LEU A 17 -30.44 26.10 -32.77
CA LEU A 17 -30.73 26.32 -31.36
C LEU A 17 -30.72 24.97 -30.63
N ARG A 18 -29.80 24.84 -29.66
CA ARG A 18 -29.71 23.65 -28.81
C ARG A 18 -31.01 23.46 -28.04
N SER A 19 -31.51 22.23 -28.01
CA SER A 19 -32.68 21.85 -27.18
C SER A 19 -32.40 22.06 -25.69
N ALA A 20 -33.47 22.20 -24.89
CA ALA A 20 -33.35 22.38 -23.43
C ALA A 20 -32.53 21.26 -22.76
N HIS A 21 -32.73 20.00 -23.20
CA HIS A 21 -31.94 18.86 -22.75
C HIS A 21 -30.45 18.99 -23.08
N HIS A 22 -30.13 19.46 -24.28
CA HIS A 22 -28.74 19.66 -24.69
C HIS A 22 -28.09 20.78 -23.87
N LYS A 23 -28.78 21.89 -23.63
CA LYS A 23 -28.29 23.00 -22.78
C LYS A 23 -28.01 22.51 -21.35
N LYS A 24 -28.94 21.77 -20.76
CA LYS A 24 -28.77 21.19 -19.42
C LYS A 24 -27.59 20.22 -19.35
N ARG A 25 -27.42 19.35 -20.37
CA ARG A 25 -26.27 18.44 -20.45
C ARG A 25 -24.95 19.20 -20.55
N ALA A 26 -24.87 20.24 -21.39
CA ALA A 26 -23.68 21.06 -21.52
C ALA A 26 -23.26 21.72 -20.19
N GLN A 27 -24.22 22.20 -19.39
CA GLN A 27 -23.95 22.75 -18.05
C GLN A 27 -23.32 21.71 -17.12
N TYR A 28 -23.84 20.49 -17.09
CA TYR A 28 -23.27 19.40 -16.29
C TYR A 28 -21.88 18.98 -16.78
N GLU A 29 -21.68 18.92 -18.10
CA GLU A 29 -20.36 18.60 -18.68
C GLU A 29 -19.33 19.67 -18.35
N ASP A 30 -19.69 20.95 -18.39
CA ASP A 30 -18.79 22.04 -18.05
C ASP A 30 -18.46 22.04 -16.55
N TRP A 31 -19.43 21.73 -15.69
CA TRP A 31 -19.18 21.52 -14.27
C TRP A 31 -18.26 20.31 -14.01
N ASP A 32 -18.49 19.18 -14.67
CA ASP A 32 -17.63 18.00 -14.57
C ASP A 32 -16.19 18.31 -15.04
N LYS A 33 -16.02 19.12 -16.10
CA LYS A 33 -14.70 19.61 -16.55
C LYS A 33 -14.03 20.47 -15.47
N GLN A 34 -14.76 21.35 -14.80
CA GLN A 34 -14.23 22.16 -13.69
C GLN A 34 -13.74 21.25 -12.55
N LEU A 35 -14.51 20.22 -12.18
CA LEU A 35 -14.10 19.25 -11.16
C LEU A 35 -12.82 18.50 -11.55
N LEU A 36 -12.70 18.07 -12.81
CA LEU A 36 -11.49 17.43 -13.32
C LEU A 36 -10.30 18.39 -13.34
N ALA A 37 -10.50 19.67 -13.66
CA ALA A 37 -9.45 20.69 -13.62
C ALA A 37 -8.92 20.87 -12.19
N LEU A 38 -9.81 21.00 -11.20
CA LEU A 38 -9.43 21.08 -9.79
C LEU A 38 -8.66 19.84 -9.32
N GLN A 39 -9.04 18.64 -9.77
CA GLN A 39 -8.30 17.42 -9.45
C GLN A 39 -6.89 17.44 -10.06
N ARG A 40 -6.73 17.88 -11.30
CA ARG A 40 -5.41 18.01 -11.95
C ARG A 40 -4.55 19.03 -11.21
N GLU A 41 -5.11 20.19 -10.89
CA GLU A 41 -4.44 21.24 -10.12
C GLU A 41 -3.96 20.70 -8.77
N ARG A 42 -4.86 20.07 -8.00
CA ARG A 42 -4.52 19.44 -6.72
C ARG A 42 -3.41 18.40 -6.85
N ASN A 43 -3.44 17.58 -7.90
CA ASN A 43 -2.39 16.59 -8.15
C ASN A 43 -1.04 17.24 -8.47
N VAL A 44 -1.02 18.35 -9.20
CA VAL A 44 0.20 19.14 -9.46
C VAL A 44 0.73 19.74 -8.16
N LEU A 45 -0.14 20.35 -7.36
CA LEU A 45 0.24 20.92 -6.06
C LEU A 45 0.79 19.85 -5.11
N TYR A 46 0.17 18.67 -5.04
CA TYR A 46 0.73 17.55 -4.25
C TYR A 46 2.09 17.08 -4.76
N LYS A 47 2.35 17.11 -6.07
CA LYS A 47 3.68 16.80 -6.62
C LYS A 47 4.68 17.87 -6.23
N GLN A 48 4.33 19.15 -6.37
CA GLN A 48 5.17 20.28 -5.96
C GLN A 48 5.51 20.18 -4.47
N GLN A 49 4.50 19.98 -3.60
CA GLN A 49 4.67 19.81 -2.16
C GLN A 49 5.62 18.65 -1.82
N ARG A 50 5.55 17.53 -2.54
CA ARG A 50 6.49 16.39 -2.37
C ARG A 50 7.91 16.72 -2.83
N ASN A 51 8.05 17.63 -3.80
CA ASN A 51 9.32 18.01 -4.42
C ASN A 51 10.02 19.19 -3.70
N LEU A 52 9.38 19.85 -2.72
CA LEU A 52 9.98 20.94 -1.93
C LEU A 52 11.25 20.49 -1.15
N GLY A 53 11.44 19.19 -0.97
CA GLY A 53 12.62 18.63 -0.34
C GLY A 53 12.57 18.63 1.20
N TRP A 54 13.75 18.60 1.80
CA TRP A 54 13.95 18.45 3.24
C TRP A 54 14.77 19.61 3.80
N VAL A 55 14.35 20.13 4.94
CA VAL A 55 15.06 21.16 5.71
C VAL A 55 15.66 20.50 6.95
N GLU A 56 16.89 20.87 7.28
CA GLU A 56 17.57 20.38 8.47
C GLU A 56 16.97 21.02 9.73
N LEU A 57 16.82 20.22 10.78
CA LEU A 57 16.39 20.72 12.08
C LEU A 57 17.59 21.29 12.83
N ASN A 58 17.41 22.43 13.50
CA ASN A 58 18.41 23.03 14.39
C ASN A 58 18.84 22.06 15.50
N SER A 59 17.97 21.14 15.92
CA SER A 59 18.30 20.11 16.89
C SER A 59 17.61 18.78 16.56
N PRO A 60 18.31 17.65 16.68
CA PRO A 60 17.73 16.34 16.41
C PRO A 60 16.62 16.00 17.42
N ILE A 61 15.45 15.60 16.91
CA ILE A 61 14.29 15.25 17.75
C ILE A 61 14.20 13.72 17.87
N VAL A 62 14.15 13.21 19.11
CA VAL A 62 13.96 11.78 19.36
C VAL A 62 12.47 11.43 19.33
N ARG A 63 12.00 10.76 18.29
CA ARG A 63 10.61 10.29 18.15
C ARG A 63 10.49 8.80 18.48
N GLY A 64 10.76 8.48 19.74
CA GLY A 64 10.70 7.12 20.28
C GLY A 64 11.88 6.25 19.89
N TRP A 65 11.62 4.98 19.62
CA TRP A 65 12.60 3.93 19.38
C TRP A 65 12.30 3.18 18.08
N LYS A 66 13.36 2.75 17.41
CA LYS A 66 13.28 1.84 16.27
C LYS A 66 14.13 0.61 16.52
N ARG A 67 13.70 -0.52 15.99
CA ARG A 67 14.50 -1.74 15.94
C ARG A 67 14.44 -2.37 14.57
N TYR A 68 15.53 -3.00 14.22
CA TYR A 68 15.76 -3.61 12.92
C TYR A 68 16.79 -4.73 13.09
N PHE A 69 16.92 -5.57 12.08
CA PHE A 69 17.91 -6.64 12.10
C PHE A 69 19.29 -6.11 11.71
N VAL A 70 20.31 -6.61 12.40
CA VAL A 70 21.74 -6.44 12.07
C VAL A 70 22.38 -7.81 12.00
N LEU A 71 23.52 -7.92 11.31
CA LEU A 71 24.34 -9.13 11.39
C LEU A 71 24.74 -9.38 12.84
N ARG A 72 24.70 -10.64 13.24
CA ARG A 72 25.32 -11.09 14.49
C ARG A 72 26.83 -10.90 14.40
N ASP A 73 27.48 -10.59 15.53
CA ASP A 73 28.89 -10.17 15.57
C ASP A 73 29.87 -11.23 15.05
N ASP A 74 29.55 -12.52 15.19
CA ASP A 74 30.30 -13.66 14.65
C ASP A 74 30.26 -13.69 13.12
N VAL A 75 29.06 -13.57 12.54
CA VAL A 75 28.85 -13.52 11.09
C VAL A 75 29.46 -12.26 10.50
N ALA A 76 29.35 -11.12 11.20
CA ALA A 76 29.92 -9.84 10.77
C ALA A 76 31.45 -9.86 10.67
N LYS A 77 32.13 -10.69 11.48
CA LYS A 77 33.59 -10.88 11.42
C LYS A 77 34.02 -11.95 10.41
N SER A 78 33.07 -12.71 9.85
CA SER A 78 33.36 -13.80 8.92
C SER A 78 33.64 -13.30 7.51
N LYS A 79 34.24 -14.16 6.67
CA LYS A 79 34.45 -13.88 5.23
C LYS A 79 33.13 -13.69 4.45
N GLN A 80 32.01 -14.19 4.98
CA GLN A 80 30.70 -14.12 4.35
C GLN A 80 29.88 -12.89 4.82
N ALA A 81 30.47 -11.98 5.60
CA ALA A 81 29.78 -10.81 6.14
C ALA A 81 29.10 -9.98 5.04
N SER A 82 29.83 -9.63 3.98
CA SER A 82 29.31 -8.85 2.85
C SER A 82 28.15 -9.54 2.12
N PHE A 83 28.21 -10.87 2.00
CA PHE A 83 27.15 -11.67 1.38
C PHE A 83 25.85 -11.59 2.18
N PHE A 84 25.92 -11.82 3.50
CA PHE A 84 24.72 -11.73 4.35
C PHE A 84 24.24 -10.30 4.55
N GLU A 85 25.13 -9.31 4.48
CA GLU A 85 24.74 -7.90 4.48
C GLU A 85 23.96 -7.51 3.22
N SER A 86 24.36 -8.02 2.04
CA SER A 86 23.60 -7.88 0.79
C SER A 86 22.19 -8.46 0.93
N ILE A 87 22.06 -9.69 1.43
CA ILE A 87 20.75 -10.31 1.66
C ILE A 87 19.93 -9.47 2.63
N LEU A 88 20.52 -9.12 3.78
CA LEU A 88 19.83 -8.39 4.82
C LEU A 88 19.32 -7.05 4.30
N SER A 89 20.10 -6.32 3.51
CA SER A 89 19.69 -5.04 2.92
C SER A 89 18.38 -5.13 2.12
N LYS A 90 18.13 -6.28 1.47
CA LYS A 90 16.93 -6.53 0.66
C LYS A 90 15.72 -6.95 1.49
N ILE A 91 15.93 -7.69 2.59
CA ILE A 91 14.85 -8.28 3.41
C ILE A 91 14.66 -7.62 4.79
N ASN A 92 15.46 -6.61 5.14
CA ASN A 92 15.40 -6.00 6.46
C ASN A 92 14.04 -5.34 6.70
N THR A 93 13.57 -5.44 7.92
CA THR A 93 12.34 -4.79 8.37
C THR A 93 12.66 -3.88 9.55
N THR A 94 12.07 -2.69 9.55
CA THR A 94 12.21 -1.75 10.65
C THR A 94 10.86 -1.59 11.35
N GLN A 95 10.89 -1.68 12.67
CA GLN A 95 9.74 -1.43 13.51
C GLN A 95 9.97 -0.22 14.40
N TYR A 96 8.97 0.63 14.49
CA TYR A 96 8.94 1.81 15.35
C TYR A 96 8.04 1.58 16.57
N SER A 97 8.39 2.21 17.69
CA SER A 97 7.65 2.17 18.95
C SER A 97 7.94 3.43 19.77
N TYR A 98 6.99 3.87 20.59
CA TYR A 98 7.25 4.92 21.57
C TYR A 98 8.08 4.40 22.76
N ARG A 99 7.98 3.10 23.09
CA ARG A 99 8.75 2.45 24.18
C ARG A 99 9.95 1.67 23.63
N LYS A 100 11.04 1.66 24.39
CA LYS A 100 12.29 0.93 24.10
C LYS A 100 12.14 -0.60 24.12
N ASP A 101 11.19 -1.11 24.90
CA ASP A 101 10.97 -2.55 25.11
C ASP A 101 10.08 -3.21 24.04
N PHE A 102 9.47 -2.41 23.16
CA PHE A 102 8.54 -2.86 22.10
C PHE A 102 7.43 -3.79 22.61
N ARG A 103 7.03 -3.63 23.87
CA ARG A 103 5.94 -4.42 24.47
C ARG A 103 4.59 -3.88 24.03
N VAL A 104 3.69 -4.80 23.67
CA VAL A 104 2.31 -4.50 23.30
C VAL A 104 1.36 -5.24 24.23
N LYS A 105 0.25 -4.59 24.56
CA LYS A 105 -0.81 -5.19 25.38
C LYS A 105 -1.58 -6.18 24.51
N LYS A 106 -1.56 -7.45 24.88
CA LYS A 106 -2.34 -8.53 24.24
C LYS A 106 -3.28 -9.15 25.27
N ARG A 107 -4.43 -9.65 24.81
CA ARG A 107 -5.32 -10.47 25.65
C ARG A 107 -4.90 -11.93 25.50
N LYS A 108 -4.56 -12.59 26.60
CA LYS A 108 -4.28 -14.03 26.67
C LYS A 108 -5.14 -14.60 27.79
N TRP A 109 -5.96 -15.61 27.48
CA TRP A 109 -6.85 -16.27 28.44
C TRP A 109 -7.64 -15.29 29.34
N GLY A 110 -8.31 -14.30 28.73
CA GLY A 110 -9.12 -13.32 29.46
C GLY A 110 -8.35 -12.19 30.18
N LYS A 111 -7.02 -12.32 30.38
CA LYS A 111 -6.19 -11.30 31.03
C LYS A 111 -5.44 -10.46 30.01
N LYS A 112 -5.20 -9.18 30.33
CA LYS A 112 -4.38 -8.28 29.49
C LYS A 112 -2.92 -8.35 29.95
N VAL A 113 -2.04 -8.89 29.12
CA VAL A 113 -0.61 -9.08 29.41
C VAL A 113 0.24 -8.28 28.42
N TYR A 114 1.37 -7.74 28.88
CA TYR A 114 2.36 -7.12 28.00
C TYR A 114 3.29 -8.19 27.44
N VAL A 115 3.33 -8.32 26.12
CA VAL A 115 4.22 -9.24 25.42
C VAL A 115 5.10 -8.45 24.47
N VAL A 116 6.38 -8.81 24.37
CA VAL A 116 7.28 -8.24 23.37
C VAL A 116 6.69 -8.55 22.00
N LYS A 117 6.41 -7.53 21.19
CA LYS A 117 5.96 -7.76 19.82
C LYS A 117 7.06 -8.50 19.08
N GLU A 118 6.73 -9.49 18.26
CA GLU A 118 7.73 -10.13 17.40
C GLU A 118 7.96 -9.27 16.15
N LEU A 119 9.20 -9.24 15.67
CA LEU A 119 9.57 -8.68 14.38
C LEU A 119 10.15 -9.82 13.55
N HIS A 120 9.72 -9.95 12.31
CA HIS A 120 10.24 -10.93 11.37
C HIS A 120 10.89 -10.20 10.19
N LEU A 121 11.86 -10.85 9.56
CA LEU A 121 12.37 -10.44 8.26
C LEU A 121 11.24 -10.39 7.23
N LEU A 122 11.47 -9.66 6.15
CA LEU A 122 10.53 -9.61 5.04
C LEU A 122 10.33 -11.01 4.47
N ARG A 123 9.06 -11.40 4.32
CA ARG A 123 8.63 -12.66 3.69
C ARG A 123 7.94 -12.32 2.38
N PRO A 124 8.70 -12.06 1.30
CA PRO A 124 8.12 -11.64 0.04
C PRO A 124 7.26 -12.75 -0.57
N GLN A 125 6.16 -12.35 -1.19
CA GLN A 125 5.41 -13.23 -2.10
C GLN A 125 6.23 -13.50 -3.36
N ALA A 126 5.87 -14.54 -4.12
CA ALA A 126 6.61 -14.95 -5.32
C ALA A 126 6.87 -13.81 -6.31
N PHE A 127 5.86 -12.98 -6.62
CA PHE A 127 6.04 -11.86 -7.55
C PHE A 127 7.05 -10.82 -7.00
N CYS A 128 6.99 -10.50 -5.70
CA CYS A 128 7.91 -9.56 -5.06
C CYS A 128 9.32 -10.13 -5.03
N PHE A 129 9.47 -11.42 -4.69
CA PHE A 129 10.75 -12.10 -4.59
C PHE A 129 11.49 -12.09 -5.93
N ASN A 130 10.78 -12.36 -7.02
CA ASN A 130 11.34 -12.31 -8.38
C ASN A 130 11.80 -10.89 -8.78
N LYS A 131 11.16 -9.84 -8.24
CA LYS A 131 11.55 -8.44 -8.49
C LYS A 131 12.73 -7.95 -7.64
N MET A 132 13.06 -8.63 -6.55
CA MET A 132 14.10 -8.22 -5.59
C MET A 132 15.55 -8.49 -6.05
N LYS A 133 15.75 -9.02 -7.26
CA LYS A 133 17.07 -9.25 -7.87
C LYS A 133 18.05 -9.98 -6.94
N PHE A 134 17.63 -11.13 -6.41
CA PHE A 134 18.52 -12.03 -5.68
C PHE A 134 19.44 -12.78 -6.64
N THR A 135 20.70 -12.98 -6.25
CA THR A 135 21.62 -13.88 -6.98
C THR A 135 21.22 -15.35 -6.77
N GLU A 136 21.67 -16.25 -7.65
CA GLU A 136 21.42 -17.70 -7.52
C GLU A 136 21.82 -18.22 -6.13
N ALA A 137 22.99 -17.81 -5.63
CA ALA A 137 23.51 -18.19 -4.32
C ALA A 137 22.64 -17.64 -3.18
N GLU A 138 22.19 -16.38 -3.25
CA GLU A 138 21.30 -15.80 -2.25
C GLU A 138 19.95 -16.54 -2.18
N LYS A 139 19.40 -16.97 -3.32
CA LYS A 139 18.12 -17.69 -3.38
C LYS A 139 18.14 -19.02 -2.63
N GLN A 140 19.29 -19.70 -2.56
CA GLN A 140 19.43 -20.99 -1.86
C GLN A 140 19.10 -20.89 -0.36
N PHE A 141 19.29 -19.71 0.23
CA PHE A 141 19.00 -19.44 1.64
C PHE A 141 17.51 -19.16 1.91
N PHE A 142 16.66 -19.22 0.89
CA PHE A 142 15.22 -19.09 1.04
C PHE A 142 14.54 -20.45 0.92
N GLU A 143 13.53 -20.67 1.76
CA GLU A 143 12.58 -21.77 1.65
C GLU A 143 11.25 -21.23 1.11
N GLU A 144 10.63 -21.99 0.23
CA GLU A 144 9.28 -21.70 -0.24
C GLU A 144 8.28 -22.27 0.77
N ARG A 145 7.31 -21.45 1.20
CA ARG A 145 6.20 -21.88 2.06
C ARG A 145 4.88 -21.43 1.46
N LEU A 146 3.88 -22.30 1.52
CA LEU A 146 2.49 -21.95 1.19
C LEU A 146 1.80 -21.41 2.44
N VAL A 147 1.22 -20.22 2.33
CA VAL A 147 0.43 -19.59 3.40
C VAL A 147 -0.96 -19.28 2.89
N GLN A 148 -1.95 -19.44 3.75
CA GLN A 148 -3.34 -19.15 3.43
C GLN A 148 -3.62 -17.65 3.59
N ASP A 149 -4.23 -17.06 2.58
CA ASP A 149 -4.71 -15.68 2.63
C ASP A 149 -5.87 -15.57 3.61
N LYS A 150 -5.78 -14.62 4.55
CA LYS A 150 -6.81 -14.40 5.57
C LYS A 150 -8.12 -13.93 4.98
N TRP A 151 -8.09 -13.25 3.84
CA TRP A 151 -9.27 -12.62 3.23
C TRP A 151 -9.90 -13.50 2.16
N THR A 152 -9.08 -14.16 1.36
CA THR A 152 -9.57 -14.98 0.23
C THR A 152 -9.58 -16.48 0.52
N SER A 153 -8.96 -16.92 1.62
CA SER A 153 -8.76 -18.34 1.97
C SER A 153 -8.02 -19.15 0.89
N LYS A 154 -7.43 -18.49 -0.11
CA LYS A 154 -6.60 -19.11 -1.15
C LYS A 154 -5.15 -19.19 -0.66
N PRO A 155 -4.43 -20.30 -0.93
CA PRO A 155 -3.00 -20.35 -0.66
C PRO A 155 -2.27 -19.34 -1.56
N PHE A 156 -1.13 -18.86 -1.07
CA PHE A 156 -0.14 -18.15 -1.86
C PHE A 156 1.27 -18.51 -1.37
N LYS A 157 2.23 -18.55 -2.30
CA LYS A 157 3.65 -18.77 -1.99
C LYS A 157 4.31 -17.55 -1.35
N ILE A 158 5.05 -17.79 -0.29
CA ILE A 158 6.00 -16.86 0.32
C ILE A 158 7.39 -17.48 0.41
N TYR A 159 8.41 -16.63 0.36
CA TYR A 159 9.80 -17.04 0.57
C TYR A 159 10.25 -16.60 1.96
N VAL A 160 10.72 -17.55 2.76
CA VAL A 160 11.20 -17.34 4.13
C VAL A 160 12.71 -17.57 4.17
N PHE A 161 13.44 -16.72 4.87
CA PHE A 161 14.88 -16.90 5.02
C PHE A 161 15.18 -17.99 6.06
N LYS A 162 15.96 -19.01 5.68
CA LYS A 162 16.23 -20.20 6.51
C LYS A 162 17.06 -19.88 7.75
N GLU A 163 18.16 -19.16 7.56
CA GLU A 163 19.19 -18.99 8.60
C GLU A 163 18.99 -17.72 9.45
N SER A 164 17.76 -17.49 9.90
CA SER A 164 17.40 -16.25 10.62
C SER A 164 18.26 -15.97 11.87
N TRP A 165 18.88 -16.99 12.46
CA TRP A 165 19.80 -16.87 13.59
C TRP A 165 21.02 -15.99 13.31
N ARG A 166 21.42 -15.84 12.04
CA ARG A 166 22.53 -14.96 11.64
C ARG A 166 22.26 -13.48 11.89
N PHE A 167 21.00 -13.12 12.15
CA PHE A 167 20.58 -11.75 12.39
C PHE A 167 20.07 -11.57 13.81
N VAL A 168 20.40 -10.42 14.39
CA VAL A 168 19.98 -10.04 15.75
C VAL A 168 19.24 -8.70 15.70
N LEU A 169 18.26 -8.53 16.58
CA LEU A 169 17.55 -7.27 16.70
C LEU A 169 18.40 -6.23 17.43
N ARG A 170 18.62 -5.08 16.79
CA ARG A 170 19.26 -3.92 17.42
C ARG A 170 18.24 -2.83 17.65
N VAL A 171 18.14 -2.37 18.90
CA VAL A 171 17.28 -1.24 19.29
C VAL A 171 18.11 0.05 19.29
N ARG A 172 17.58 1.11 18.68
CA ARG A 172 18.16 2.46 18.69
C ARG A 172 17.07 3.53 18.87
N PRO A 173 17.41 4.70 19.42
CA PRO A 173 16.49 5.83 19.40
C PRO A 173 16.16 6.21 17.93
N ASN A 174 14.91 6.56 17.69
CA ASN A 174 14.45 7.02 16.39
C ASN A 174 14.64 8.54 16.30
N ILE A 175 15.82 8.94 15.84
CA ILE A 175 16.19 10.35 15.74
C ILE A 175 15.75 10.91 14.39
N ILE A 176 14.99 12.00 14.42
CA ILE A 176 14.59 12.78 13.25
C ILE A 176 15.48 14.01 13.18
N THR A 177 16.24 14.13 12.09
CA THR A 177 17.17 15.24 11.84
C THR A 177 16.68 16.22 10.77
N LYS A 178 15.72 15.79 9.94
CA LYS A 178 15.19 16.57 8.82
C LYS A 178 13.67 16.60 8.87
N THR A 179 13.07 17.73 8.48
CA THR A 179 11.63 17.84 8.23
C THR A 179 11.38 18.13 6.77
N ARG A 180 10.17 17.89 6.29
CA ARG A 180 9.77 18.39 4.98
C ARG A 180 9.74 19.91 5.02
N ALA A 181 10.22 20.54 3.94
CA ALA A 181 9.97 21.94 3.66
C ALA A 181 8.45 22.18 3.55
N ARG A 182 7.99 23.35 3.97
CA ARG A 182 6.60 23.77 3.86
C ARG A 182 6.50 25.01 3.01
N ASP A 183 5.44 25.07 2.23
CA ASP A 183 5.07 26.22 1.41
C ASP A 183 3.60 26.53 1.72
N GLU A 184 3.38 27.68 2.37
CA GLU A 184 2.07 28.11 2.83
C GLU A 184 1.10 28.35 1.67
N VAL A 185 1.59 28.80 0.52
CA VAL A 185 0.76 29.07 -0.67
C VAL A 185 0.23 27.76 -1.23
N ILE A 186 1.10 26.76 -1.37
CA ILE A 186 0.73 25.42 -1.86
C ILE A 186 -0.24 24.75 -0.89
N GLU A 187 0.06 24.78 0.42
CA GLU A 187 -0.76 24.16 1.45
C GLU A 187 -2.16 24.79 1.53
N SER A 188 -2.22 26.12 1.54
CA SER A 188 -3.47 26.87 1.52
C SER A 188 -4.32 26.53 0.30
N ARG A 189 -3.72 26.48 -0.90
CA ARG A 189 -4.46 26.16 -2.12
C ARG A 189 -4.98 24.71 -2.13
N ILE A 190 -4.18 23.75 -1.68
CA ILE A 190 -4.62 22.35 -1.51
C ILE A 190 -5.82 22.29 -0.55
N GLN A 191 -5.74 23.01 0.57
CA GLN A 191 -6.80 23.04 1.57
C GLN A 191 -8.09 23.63 1.00
N GLN A 192 -8.02 24.74 0.26
CA GLN A 192 -9.18 25.33 -0.42
C GLN A 192 -9.87 24.32 -1.35
N ILE A 193 -9.09 23.61 -2.18
CA ILE A 193 -9.65 22.60 -3.10
C ILE A 193 -10.28 21.45 -2.31
N ASN A 194 -9.62 20.96 -1.26
CA ASN A 194 -10.17 19.86 -0.44
C ASN A 194 -11.46 20.28 0.26
N ASN A 195 -11.51 21.46 0.87
CA ASN A 195 -12.72 21.98 1.51
C ASN A 195 -13.89 22.06 0.53
N TYR A 196 -13.65 22.57 -0.69
CA TYR A 196 -14.68 22.61 -1.74
C TYR A 196 -15.18 21.21 -2.11
N LEU A 197 -14.27 20.24 -2.29
CA LEU A 197 -14.63 18.87 -2.66
C LEU A 197 -15.35 18.10 -1.54
N GLU A 198 -14.94 18.30 -0.29
CA GLU A 198 -15.52 17.64 0.90
C GLU A 198 -16.89 18.22 1.25
N ASN A 199 -17.01 19.54 1.34
CA ASN A 199 -18.28 20.21 1.68
C ASN A 199 -19.38 19.91 0.65
N GLY A 200 -19.03 19.79 -0.63
CA GLY A 200 -19.99 19.45 -1.68
C GLY A 200 -20.21 17.95 -1.89
N ALA A 201 -19.60 17.07 -1.10
CA ALA A 201 -19.60 15.61 -1.30
C ALA A 201 -19.19 15.19 -2.74
N LEU A 202 -18.34 15.99 -3.39
CA LEU A 202 -18.01 15.88 -4.81
C LEU A 202 -16.98 14.79 -5.11
N ILE A 203 -16.33 14.25 -4.08
CA ILE A 203 -15.34 13.18 -4.18
C ILE A 203 -15.91 11.95 -4.89
N GLY A 204 -17.16 11.58 -4.61
CA GLY A 204 -17.82 10.44 -5.25
C GLY A 204 -18.02 10.67 -6.75
N ARG A 205 -18.57 11.83 -7.14
CA ARG A 205 -18.73 12.24 -8.55
C ARG A 205 -17.38 12.27 -9.26
N LEU A 206 -16.37 12.88 -8.65
CA LEU A 206 -15.02 12.98 -9.19
C LEU A 206 -14.38 11.59 -9.39
N ALA A 207 -14.58 10.66 -8.45
CA ALA A 207 -14.11 9.28 -8.59
C ALA A 207 -14.75 8.58 -9.79
N HIS A 208 -16.04 8.80 -10.04
CA HIS A 208 -16.73 8.28 -11.24
C HIS A 208 -16.19 8.89 -12.53
N LEU A 209 -15.92 10.19 -12.55
CA LEU A 209 -15.37 10.89 -13.72
C LEU A 209 -13.93 10.46 -14.04
N SER A 210 -13.09 10.30 -13.03
CA SER A 210 -11.65 10.03 -13.20
C SER A 210 -11.30 8.56 -13.42
N ASN A 211 -12.00 7.64 -12.76
CA ASN A 211 -11.66 6.20 -12.80
C ASN A 211 -12.57 5.39 -13.75
N GLY A 212 -13.53 6.02 -14.42
CA GLY A 212 -14.56 5.34 -15.21
C GLY A 212 -15.38 4.33 -14.40
N ARG A 213 -16.25 3.56 -15.06
CA ARG A 213 -16.71 2.28 -14.49
C ARG A 213 -15.44 1.45 -14.33
N ARG A 214 -15.02 1.19 -13.08
CA ARG A 214 -13.91 0.28 -12.77
C ARG A 214 -14.20 -1.03 -13.49
N ASN A 215 -13.63 -1.20 -14.68
CA ASN A 215 -13.60 -2.51 -15.28
C ASN A 215 -12.70 -3.33 -14.36
N SER A 216 -13.29 -4.33 -13.75
CA SER A 216 -12.64 -5.33 -12.92
C SER A 216 -11.74 -6.22 -13.78
N TRP A 217 -10.82 -5.63 -14.55
CA TRP A 217 -9.75 -6.35 -15.26
C TRP A 217 -8.61 -6.77 -14.31
N TYR A 218 -8.73 -6.46 -13.02
CA TYR A 218 -8.06 -7.23 -11.97
C TYR A 218 -8.90 -8.47 -11.61
N ASP A 219 -9.45 -9.15 -12.62
CA ASP A 219 -9.62 -10.59 -12.51
C ASP A 219 -8.21 -11.14 -12.42
N GLU A 220 -7.84 -11.43 -11.18
CA GLU A 220 -6.82 -12.38 -10.78
C GLU A 220 -6.29 -13.14 -12.00
N GLU A 221 -5.04 -12.89 -12.41
CA GLU A 221 -4.24 -13.99 -12.97
C GLU A 221 -4.44 -15.14 -12.00
N LYS A 222 -5.36 -16.06 -12.32
CA LYS A 222 -5.90 -17.06 -11.42
C LYS A 222 -4.70 -17.67 -10.71
N ARG A 223 -4.53 -17.40 -9.41
CA ARG A 223 -3.44 -17.97 -8.62
C ARG A 223 -3.54 -19.48 -8.87
N LYS A 224 -2.63 -20.04 -9.68
CA LYS A 224 -2.71 -21.44 -10.18
C LYS A 224 -2.47 -22.48 -9.07
N GLU A 225 -2.22 -21.99 -7.86
CA GLU A 225 -1.81 -22.79 -6.72
C GLU A 225 -3.02 -23.55 -6.18
N LYS A 226 -3.00 -24.87 -6.37
CA LYS A 226 -3.98 -25.77 -5.79
C LYS A 226 -3.81 -25.74 -4.27
N ASN A 227 -4.91 -25.50 -3.55
CA ASN A 227 -4.90 -25.56 -2.09
C ASN A 227 -4.58 -27.00 -1.66
N PRO A 228 -3.45 -27.24 -0.95
CA PRO A 228 -3.06 -28.59 -0.54
C PRO A 228 -4.02 -29.19 0.50
N LEU A 229 -4.83 -28.37 1.17
CA LEU A 229 -5.85 -28.79 2.12
C LEU A 229 -7.23 -28.95 1.48
N LYS A 230 -7.37 -28.66 0.18
CA LYS A 230 -8.66 -28.78 -0.50
C LYS A 230 -9.08 -30.25 -0.53
N ASN A 231 -10.27 -30.52 -0.02
CA ASN A 231 -10.87 -31.85 0.05
C ASN A 231 -10.11 -32.86 0.93
N LYS A 232 -9.17 -32.41 1.79
CA LYS A 232 -8.56 -33.28 2.80
C LYS A 232 -9.45 -33.32 4.06
N PRO A 233 -9.73 -34.51 4.63
CA PRO A 233 -10.40 -34.62 5.92
C PRO A 233 -9.57 -33.98 7.04
N LEU A 234 -10.25 -33.37 8.02
CA LEU A 234 -9.58 -32.66 9.12
C LEU A 234 -8.62 -33.56 9.91
N ALA A 235 -9.01 -34.82 10.17
CA ALA A 235 -8.18 -35.80 10.87
C ALA A 235 -6.82 -36.00 10.16
N THR A 236 -6.85 -36.26 8.86
CA THR A 236 -5.65 -36.42 8.03
C THR A 236 -4.78 -35.18 8.03
N THR A 237 -5.38 -33.98 8.03
CA THR A 237 -4.60 -32.75 8.11
C THR A 237 -3.94 -32.55 9.47
N LEU A 238 -4.60 -32.93 10.58
CA LEU A 238 -4.02 -32.81 11.92
C LEU A 238 -2.84 -33.77 12.08
N ASP A 239 -2.98 -35.02 11.62
CA ASP A 239 -1.90 -36.01 11.68
C ASP A 239 -0.64 -35.55 10.92
N GLU A 240 -0.80 -34.96 9.73
CA GLU A 240 0.30 -34.37 8.95
C GLU A 240 1.02 -33.22 9.68
N TYR A 241 0.33 -32.48 10.55
CA TYR A 241 0.92 -31.41 11.36
C TYR A 241 1.63 -31.96 12.61
N TYR A 242 1.06 -32.96 13.28
CA TYR A 242 1.69 -33.58 14.46
C TYR A 242 3.01 -34.27 14.10
N VAL A 243 3.08 -34.98 12.97
CA VAL A 243 4.34 -35.61 12.51
C VAL A 243 5.43 -34.57 12.25
N LYS A 244 5.08 -33.39 11.71
CA LYS A 244 6.05 -32.32 11.42
C LYS A 244 6.60 -31.59 12.64
N GLU A 245 5.88 -31.56 13.76
CA GLU A 245 6.40 -30.96 15.02
C GLU A 245 7.29 -31.92 15.81
N HIS A 246 7.18 -33.23 15.57
CA HIS A 246 7.93 -34.26 16.29
C HIS A 246 9.18 -34.80 15.57
N ASP A 247 9.35 -34.48 14.28
CA ASP A 247 10.54 -34.82 13.48
C ASP A 247 11.57 -33.67 13.36
N THR A 248 11.45 -32.60 14.17
CA THR A 248 12.39 -31.46 14.24
C THR A 248 12.98 -31.24 15.62
#